data_AF-A0A2S5C7R2-F1
#
_entry.id   AF-A0A2S5C7R2-F1
#
_cell.length_a   1.000
_cell.length_b   1.000
_cell.length_c   1.000
_cell.angle_alpha   90.00
_cell.angle_beta   90.00
_cell.angle_gamma   90.00
#
_symmetry.space_group_name_H-M   'P 1'
#
loop_
_entity.id
_entity.type
_entity.pdbx_description
1 polymer ?
#
loop_
_entity_poly.entity_id
_entity_poly.type
_entity_poly.pdbx_seq_one_letter_code
_entity_poly.pdbx_strand_id
1 'polypeptide(L)'
;MKNINETDVTETENPNVVTLDTPLMRGEQKIEQVTLTKPNAGTLRGVSLAALAQSDVDALIKVLPRMTYPVLTEHEIIRLDASDLLSFAGKVVGFLSPASAR
;
A
#
# COMPACT_ATOMS: atom_id res chain seq x y z
N MET A 1 -32.53 13.64 33.38
CA MET A 1 -31.36 12.75 33.27
C MET A 1 -31.22 12.33 31.82
N LYS A 2 -30.36 12.99 31.06
CA LYS A 2 -29.95 12.59 29.71
C LYS A 2 -28.45 12.82 29.68
N ASN A 3 -27.68 11.77 29.50
CA ASN A 3 -26.30 11.82 29.01
C ASN A 3 -26.13 10.63 28.08
N ILE A 4 -26.57 10.82 26.84
CA ILE A 4 -25.99 10.15 25.68
C ILE A 4 -24.77 10.99 25.31
N ASN A 5 -23.61 10.36 25.16
CA ASN A 5 -22.50 10.87 24.34
C ASN A 5 -21.80 9.64 23.77
N GLU A 6 -22.42 9.07 22.75
CA GLU A 6 -21.73 8.26 21.75
C GLU A 6 -20.62 9.14 21.16
N THR A 7 -19.38 8.73 21.39
CA THR A 7 -18.22 9.40 20.79
C THR A 7 -18.08 8.82 19.38
N ASP A 8 -18.62 9.56 18.43
CA ASP A 8 -18.43 9.38 16.99
C ASP A 8 -16.93 9.57 16.68
N VAL A 9 -16.19 8.45 16.66
CA VAL A 9 -14.82 8.42 16.12
C VAL A 9 -14.94 8.50 14.61
N THR A 10 -14.83 9.72 14.10
CA THR A 10 -14.49 9.95 12.69
C THR A 10 -13.06 9.45 12.46
N GLU A 11 -12.92 8.13 12.23
CA GLU A 11 -11.70 7.56 11.66
C GLU A 11 -11.47 8.24 10.32
N THR A 12 -10.52 9.16 10.29
CA THR A 12 -9.93 9.61 9.04
C THR A 12 -9.17 8.43 8.48
N GLU A 13 -9.85 7.60 7.68
CA GLU A 13 -9.24 6.48 6.96
C GLU A 13 -8.00 7.01 6.24
N ASN A 14 -6.81 6.57 6.67
CA ASN A 14 -5.59 6.99 6.03
C ASN A 14 -5.61 6.41 4.60
N PRO A 15 -5.71 7.24 3.55
CA PRO A 15 -5.94 6.77 2.19
C PRO A 15 -4.77 5.96 1.63
N ASN A 16 -3.63 5.96 2.33
CA ASN A 16 -2.43 5.24 1.91
C ASN A 16 -2.25 3.90 2.64
N VAL A 17 -3.19 3.48 3.48
CA VAL A 17 -3.14 2.16 4.12
C VAL A 17 -3.80 1.12 3.23
N VAL A 18 -3.19 -0.06 3.17
CA VAL A 18 -3.74 -1.30 2.63
C VAL A 18 -3.86 -2.27 3.78
N THR A 19 -5.08 -2.73 4.04
CA THR A 19 -5.34 -3.88 4.92
C THR A 19 -5.22 -5.14 4.08
N LEU A 20 -4.43 -6.11 4.54
CA LEU A 20 -4.20 -7.36 3.84
C LEU A 20 -5.34 -8.33 4.13
N ASP A 21 -5.91 -8.90 3.06
CA ASP A 21 -6.85 -10.02 3.13
C ASP A 21 -6.12 -11.26 3.67
N THR A 22 -4.86 -11.45 3.25
CA THR A 22 -3.98 -12.52 3.74
C THR A 22 -2.79 -11.94 4.52
N PRO A 23 -2.85 -11.90 5.87
CA PRO A 23 -1.77 -11.33 6.68
C PRO A 23 -0.42 -12.01 6.47
N LEU A 24 0.63 -11.20 6.43
CA LEU A 24 2.01 -11.70 6.33
C LEU A 24 2.56 -12.03 7.71
N MET A 25 3.23 -13.19 7.83
CA MET A 25 3.89 -13.62 9.06
C MET A 25 5.40 -13.41 8.98
N ARG A 26 5.95 -12.70 9.96
CA ARG A 26 7.40 -12.49 10.15
C ARG A 26 7.80 -13.00 11.53
N GLY A 27 8.05 -14.31 11.62
CA GLY A 27 8.18 -14.99 12.90
C GLY A 27 6.84 -14.92 13.66
N GLU A 28 6.85 -14.33 14.85
CA GLU A 28 5.64 -14.11 15.66
C GLU A 28 4.89 -12.83 15.28
N GLN A 29 5.51 -11.94 14.48
CA GLN A 29 4.87 -10.71 14.05
C GLN A 29 3.87 -10.99 12.92
N LYS A 30 2.61 -10.60 13.14
CA LYS A 30 1.56 -10.58 12.13
C LYS A 30 1.44 -9.18 11.53
N ILE A 31 1.52 -9.07 10.22
CA ILE A 31 1.35 -7.81 9.48
C ILE A 31 -0.01 -7.88 8.77
N GLU A 32 -0.97 -7.10 9.25
CA GLU A 32 -2.33 -7.02 8.71
C GLU A 32 -2.57 -5.73 7.94
N GLN A 33 -1.75 -4.70 8.20
CA GLN A 33 -1.87 -3.39 7.57
C GLN A 33 -0.50 -2.90 7.14
N VAL A 34 -0.46 -2.31 5.96
CA VAL A 34 0.74 -1.73 5.37
C VAL A 34 0.41 -0.33 4.88
N THR A 35 1.16 0.64 5.36
CA THR A 35 1.06 2.03 4.90
C THR A 35 2.02 2.25 3.73
N LEU A 36 1.53 2.85 2.65
CA LEU A 36 2.35 3.33 1.55
C LEU A 36 2.74 4.80 1.75
N THR A 37 3.99 5.12 1.42
CA THR A 37 4.46 6.51 1.36
C THR A 37 4.45 7.00 -0.07
N LYS A 38 3.97 8.23 -0.32
CA LYS A 38 4.00 8.82 -1.66
C LYS A 38 5.43 8.77 -2.23
N PRO A 39 5.65 8.13 -3.40
CA PRO A 39 6.99 7.92 -3.92
C PRO A 39 7.56 9.20 -4.54
N ASN A 40 8.88 9.34 -4.49
CA ASN A 40 9.62 10.32 -5.28
C ASN A 40 10.41 9.61 -6.41
N ALA A 41 11.08 10.37 -7.27
CA ALA A 41 11.86 9.80 -8.37
C ALA A 41 12.92 8.79 -7.92
N GLY A 42 13.54 9.01 -6.75
CA GLY A 42 14.54 8.10 -6.17
C GLY A 42 13.94 6.78 -5.70
N THR A 43 12.70 6.79 -5.20
CA THR A 43 11.93 5.58 -4.84
C THR A 43 11.69 4.71 -6.08
N LEU A 44 11.29 5.33 -7.19
CA LEU A 44 10.91 4.67 -8.44
C LEU A 44 12.10 4.30 -9.35
N ARG A 45 13.35 4.52 -8.89
CA ARG A 45 14.53 4.27 -9.73
C ARG A 45 14.61 2.80 -10.19
N GLY A 46 15.02 2.61 -11.45
CA GLY A 46 15.25 1.28 -12.02
C GLY A 46 13.98 0.51 -12.39
N VAL A 47 12.83 1.18 -12.47
CA VAL A 47 11.61 0.69 -13.12
C VAL A 47 11.07 1.73 -14.09
N SER A 48 10.31 1.29 -15.08
CA SER A 48 9.58 2.19 -15.98
C SER A 48 8.33 2.73 -15.31
N LEU A 49 8.05 4.03 -15.48
CA LEU A 49 6.78 4.62 -15.03
C LEU A 49 5.58 4.01 -15.75
N ALA A 50 5.74 3.65 -17.04
CA ALA A 50 4.68 3.00 -17.80
C ALA A 50 4.35 1.61 -17.24
N ALA A 51 5.37 0.85 -16.81
CA ALA A 51 5.17 -0.45 -16.18
C ALA A 51 4.41 -0.32 -14.85
N LEU A 52 4.75 0.67 -14.02
CA LEU A 52 4.00 0.94 -12.79
C LEU A 52 2.55 1.40 -13.06
N ALA A 53 2.34 2.25 -14.08
CA ALA A 53 1.00 2.69 -14.47
C ALA A 53 0.12 1.54 -15.00
N GLN A 54 0.74 0.49 -15.54
CA GLN A 54 0.08 -0.72 -16.02
C GLN A 54 0.04 -1.83 -14.95
N SER A 55 0.44 -1.53 -13.71
CA SER A 55 0.46 -2.47 -12.60
C SER A 55 1.31 -3.72 -12.88
N ASP A 56 2.43 -3.55 -13.59
CA ASP A 56 3.37 -4.62 -13.87
C ASP A 56 3.92 -5.23 -12.57
N VAL A 57 3.82 -6.57 -12.46
CA VAL A 57 4.12 -7.30 -11.22
C VAL A 57 5.59 -7.16 -10.82
N ASP A 58 6.52 -7.30 -11.77
CA ASP A 58 7.95 -7.20 -11.50
C ASP A 58 8.33 -5.78 -11.07
N ALA A 59 7.72 -4.77 -11.69
CA ALA A 59 7.91 -3.37 -11.28
C ALA A 59 7.38 -3.11 -9.86
N LEU A 60 6.22 -3.66 -9.50
CA LEU A 60 5.65 -3.54 -8.16
C LEU A 60 6.53 -4.22 -7.10
N ILE A 61 6.97 -5.46 -7.35
CA ILE A 61 7.88 -6.21 -6.47
C ILE A 61 9.13 -5.38 -6.15
N LYS A 62 9.69 -4.70 -7.15
CA LYS A 62 10.93 -3.92 -7.01
C LYS A 62 10.74 -2.59 -6.25
N VAL A 63 9.55 -1.99 -6.31
CA VAL A 63 9.30 -0.65 -5.77
C VAL A 63 8.67 -0.69 -4.37
N LEU A 64 7.72 -1.60 -4.13
CA LEU A 64 6.98 -1.67 -2.86
C LEU A 64 7.89 -1.75 -1.62
N PRO A 65 9.05 -2.44 -1.59
CA PRO A 65 9.95 -2.44 -0.43
C PRO A 65 10.46 -1.07 -0.03
N ARG A 66 10.48 -0.11 -0.96
CA ARG A 66 11.05 1.22 -0.75
C ARG A 66 10.03 2.25 -0.27
N MET A 67 8.75 1.88 -0.24
CA MET A 67 7.65 2.80 0.04
C MET A 67 6.59 2.21 0.97
N THR A 68 6.84 1.07 1.60
CA THR A 68 5.92 0.41 2.53
C THR A 68 6.39 0.53 3.98
N TYR A 69 5.44 0.63 4.90
CA TYR A 69 5.67 0.54 6.34
C TYR A 69 4.59 -0.35 7.01
N PRO A 70 4.95 -1.45 7.70
CA PRO A 70 6.31 -1.97 7.83
C PRO A 70 6.92 -2.32 6.45
N VAL A 71 8.24 -2.22 6.36
CA VAL A 71 8.96 -2.49 5.10
C VAL A 71 8.68 -3.93 4.68
N LEU A 72 8.04 -4.11 3.53
CA LEU A 72 7.87 -5.40 2.90
C LEU A 72 9.14 -5.77 2.12
N THR A 73 9.53 -7.04 2.19
CA THR A 73 10.62 -7.59 1.38
C THR A 73 10.07 -8.05 0.04
N GLU A 74 10.94 -8.13 -0.99
CA GLU A 74 10.54 -8.68 -2.30
C GLU A 74 9.96 -10.10 -2.16
N HIS A 75 10.54 -10.91 -1.27
CA HIS A 75 10.08 -12.27 -0.99
C HIS A 75 8.67 -12.31 -0.37
N GLU A 76 8.33 -11.34 0.50
CA GLU A 76 6.96 -11.22 1.03
C GLU A 76 5.98 -10.78 -0.05
N ILE A 77 6.37 -9.84 -0.92
CA ILE A 77 5.51 -9.33 -1.99
C ILE A 77 5.20 -10.42 -3.03
N ILE A 78 6.19 -11.24 -3.40
CA ILE A 78 6.00 -12.38 -4.32
C ILE A 78 4.99 -13.40 -3.77
N ARG A 79 4.79 -13.46 -2.44
CA ARG A 79 3.84 -14.35 -1.79
C ARG A 79 2.46 -13.73 -1.52
N LEU A 80 2.28 -12.45 -1.82
CA LEU A 80 0.96 -11.84 -1.71
C LEU A 80 -0.03 -12.56 -2.62
N ASP A 81 -1.27 -12.64 -2.18
CA ASP A 81 -2.34 -13.06 -3.06
C ASP A 81 -2.63 -11.98 -4.13
N ALA A 82 -3.43 -12.35 -5.12
CA ALA A 82 -3.75 -11.44 -6.21
C ALA A 82 -4.58 -10.22 -5.75
N SER A 83 -5.40 -10.36 -4.70
CA SER A 83 -6.26 -9.29 -4.17
C SER A 83 -5.41 -8.23 -3.47
N ASP A 84 -4.50 -8.66 -2.61
CA ASP A 84 -3.57 -7.81 -1.87
C ASP A 84 -2.62 -7.09 -2.83
N LEU A 85 -2.05 -7.81 -3.80
CA LEU A 85 -1.18 -7.19 -4.80
C LEU A 85 -1.92 -6.14 -5.63
N LEU A 86 -3.18 -6.42 -6.02
CA LEU A 86 -4.01 -5.47 -6.74
C LEU A 86 -4.33 -4.23 -5.90
N SER A 87 -4.57 -4.41 -4.59
CA SER A 87 -4.79 -3.32 -3.65
C SER A 87 -3.57 -2.40 -3.56
N PHE A 88 -2.36 -2.95 -3.49
CA PHE A 88 -1.12 -2.17 -3.59
C PHE A 88 -0.99 -1.45 -4.93
N ALA A 89 -1.27 -2.15 -6.03
CA ALA A 89 -1.17 -1.59 -7.38
C ALA A 89 -2.09 -0.38 -7.55
N GLY A 90 -3.34 -0.45 -7.07
CA GLY A 90 -4.28 0.67 -7.09
C GLY A 90 -3.75 1.91 -6.37
N LYS A 91 -3.12 1.73 -5.19
CA LYS A 91 -2.48 2.86 -4.47
C LYS A 91 -1.29 3.42 -5.24
N VAL A 92 -0.43 2.57 -5.79
CA VAL A 92 0.75 2.99 -6.58
C VAL A 92 0.33 3.79 -7.81
N VAL A 93 -0.61 3.28 -8.60
CA VAL A 93 -1.17 3.99 -9.77
C VAL A 93 -1.82 5.30 -9.33
N GLY A 94 -2.58 5.27 -8.22
CA GLY A 94 -3.16 6.46 -7.61
C GLY A 94 -2.12 7.55 -7.33
N PHE A 95 -0.93 7.19 -6.85
CA PHE A 95 0.16 8.15 -6.63
C PHE A 95 0.69 8.79 -7.90
N LEU A 96 0.65 8.08 -9.03
CA LEU A 96 1.11 8.58 -10.33
C LEU A 96 0.11 9.55 -10.98
N SER A 97 -1.17 9.46 -10.64
CA SER A 97 -2.18 10.40 -11.13
C SER A 97 -1.94 11.80 -10.56
N PRO A 98 -1.90 12.85 -11.39
CA PRO A 98 -1.79 14.23 -10.93
C PRO A 98 -3.03 14.61 -10.11
N ALA A 99 -2.89 15.57 -9.20
CA ALA A 99 -3.98 15.97 -8.31
C ALA A 99 -5.25 16.46 -9.06
N SER A 100 -5.11 16.92 -10.31
CA SER A 100 -6.24 17.34 -11.15
C SER A 100 -7.01 16.19 -11.80
N ALA A 101 -6.48 14.97 -11.76
CA ALA A 101 -7.07 13.77 -12.35
C ALA A 101 -7.59 12.78 -11.29
N ARG A 102 -7.57 13.19 -10.01
CA ARG A 102 -8.10 12.43 -8.88
C ARG A 102 -9.43 13.03 -8.43
#